data_AF-A0A1A8EW42-F1
#
_entry.id   AF-A0A1A8EW42-F1
#
_cell.length_a   1.000
_cell.length_b   1.000
_cell.length_c   1.000
_cell.angle_alpha   90.00
_cell.angle_beta   90.00
_cell.angle_gamma   90.00
#
_symmetry.space_group_name_H-M   'P 1'
#
loop_
_entity.id
_entity.type
_entity.pdbx_description
1 polymer ?
#
loop_
_entity_poly.entity_id
_entity_poly.type
_entity_poly.pdbx_seq_one_letter_code
_entity_poly.pdbx_strand_id
1 'polypeptide(L)' 'MFTKAQSQIFKLMKMDSYRRFVRSPLYQRCSVASVEGKHLPSLSSEPVRMGSREDVVTRNNASIKNGRSSPRVLEHA' A
#
# COMPACT_ATOMS: atom_id res chain seq x y z
N MET A 1 -33.24 14.35 -8.52
CA MET A 1 -33.82 13.42 -7.52
C MET A 1 -32.84 13.00 -6.40
N PHE A 2 -31.51 13.15 -6.49
CA PHE A 2 -30.57 12.65 -5.45
C PHE A 2 -29.68 13.70 -4.80
N THR A 3 -29.98 14.99 -4.95
CA THR A 3 -29.12 16.09 -4.49
C THR A 3 -28.81 16.04 -2.99
N LYS A 4 -29.82 15.73 -2.16
CA LYS A 4 -29.64 15.60 -0.70
C LYS A 4 -28.74 14.42 -0.33
N ALA A 5 -28.93 13.26 -0.97
CA ALA A 5 -28.11 12.08 -0.72
C ALA A 5 -26.67 12.28 -1.22
N GLN A 6 -26.49 12.84 -2.42
CA GLN A 6 -25.19 13.17 -2.97
C GLN A 6 -24.42 14.15 -2.09
N SER A 7 -25.09 15.17 -1.55
CA SER A 7 -24.47 16.12 -0.61
C SER A 7 -24.01 15.45 0.67
N GLN A 8 -24.75 14.46 1.18
CA GLN A 8 -24.36 13.72 2.38
C GLN A 8 -23.13 12.85 2.10
N ILE A 9 -23.11 12.11 0.99
CA ILE A 9 -21.96 11.29 0.59
C ILE A 9 -20.73 12.18 0.33
N PHE A 10 -20.90 13.30 -0.36
CA PHE A 10 -19.83 14.25 -0.60
C PHE A 10 -19.23 14.77 0.70
N LYS A 11 -20.07 15.22 1.66
CA LYS A 11 -19.60 15.72 2.96
C LYS A 11 -18.87 14.64 3.74
N LEU A 12 -19.42 13.43 3.78
CA LEU A 12 -18.81 12.27 4.43
C LEU A 12 -17.43 11.98 3.84
N MET A 13 -17.34 11.80 2.51
CA MET A 13 -16.08 11.53 1.82
C MET A 13 -15.06 12.65 2.02
N LYS A 14 -15.49 13.92 1.91
CA LYS A 14 -14.61 15.08 2.10
C LYS A 14 -13.97 15.11 3.49
N MET A 15 -14.71 14.70 4.52
CA MET A 15 -14.26 14.77 5.91
C MET A 15 -13.45 13.56 6.36
N ASP A 16 -13.60 12.39 5.75
CA ASP A 16 -12.82 11.20 6.10
C ASP A 16 -11.95 10.69 4.95
N SER A 17 -12.57 10.03 3.97
CA SER A 17 -11.85 9.30 2.92
C SER A 17 -10.93 10.18 2.08
N TYR A 18 -11.33 11.43 1.78
CA TYR A 18 -10.50 12.39 1.07
C TYR A 18 -9.24 12.78 1.86
N ARG A 19 -9.36 13.00 3.17
CA ARG A 19 -8.22 13.32 4.04
C ARG A 19 -7.23 12.15 4.11
N ARG A 20 -7.74 10.91 4.11
CA ARG A 20 -6.91 9.70 4.10
C ARG A 20 -6.28 9.48 2.73
N PHE A 21 -7.02 9.74 1.65
CA PHE A 21 -6.53 9.65 0.27
C PHE A 21 -5.33 10.56 0.02
N VAL A 22 -5.38 11.84 0.41
CA VAL A 22 -4.28 12.80 0.22
C VAL A 22 -3.00 12.38 0.99
N ARG A 23 -3.13 11.60 2.06
CA ARG A 23 -1.99 11.04 2.81
C ARG A 23 -1.59 9.63 2.36
N SER A 24 -2.33 9.05 1.42
CA SER A 24 -2.09 7.66 1.01
C SER A 24 -0.83 7.55 0.16
N PRO A 25 -0.17 6.36 0.15
CA PRO A 25 0.95 6.10 -0.73
C PRO A 25 0.61 6.29 -2.22
N LEU A 26 -0.66 6.06 -2.59
CA LEU A 26 -1.12 6.26 -3.96
C LEU A 26 -1.04 7.73 -4.36
N TYR A 27 -1.58 8.64 -3.53
CA TYR A 27 -1.49 10.07 -3.80
C TYR A 27 -0.03 10.55 -3.83
N GLN A 28 0.81 10.06 -2.92
CA GLN A 28 2.24 10.39 -2.90
C GLN A 28 2.96 9.98 -4.20
N ARG A 29 2.72 8.76 -4.70
CA ARG A 29 3.31 8.30 -5.97
C ARG A 29 2.89 9.17 -7.15
N CYS A 30 1.61 9.53 -7.22
CA CYS A 30 1.11 10.44 -8.25
C CYS A 30 1.71 11.84 -8.12
N SER A 31 1.84 12.36 -6.89
CA SER A 31 2.46 13.66 -6.63
C SER A 31 3.92 13.69 -7.06
N VAL A 32 4.70 12.63 -6.77
CA VAL A 32 6.10 12.50 -7.18
C VAL A 32 6.20 12.43 -8.71
N ALA A 33 5.39 11.59 -9.36
CA ALA A 33 5.37 11.53 -10.82
C ALA A 33 5.06 12.89 -11.46
N SER A 34 4.12 13.64 -10.88
CA SER A 34 3.75 14.97 -11.35
C SER A 34 4.90 15.99 -11.25
N VAL A 35 5.69 15.97 -10.17
CA VAL A 35 6.82 16.92 -10.03
C VAL A 35 8.03 16.52 -10.87
N GLU A 36 8.21 15.22 -11.13
CA GLU A 36 9.28 14.70 -11.98
C GLU A 36 8.95 14.74 -13.47
N GLY A 37 7.74 15.18 -13.85
CA GLY A 37 7.26 15.18 -15.25
C GLY A 37 7.08 13.78 -15.84
N LYS A 38 6.96 12.75 -14.99
CA LYS A 38 6.75 11.36 -15.38
C LYS A 38 5.26 11.08 -15.58
N HIS A 39 4.94 10.05 -16.35
CA HIS A 39 3.56 9.61 -16.52
C HIS A 39 2.96 9.15 -15.18
N LEU A 40 1.65 9.36 -14.99
CA LEU A 40 0.97 8.92 -13.78
C LEU A 40 1.07 7.39 -13.62
N PRO A 41 1.21 6.88 -12.38
CA PRO A 41 1.19 5.46 -12.11
C PRO A 41 -0.10 4.83 -12.65
N SER A 42 0.01 3.68 -13.32
CA SER A 42 -1.17 2.92 -13.72
C SER A 42 -1.98 2.55 -12.48
N LEU A 43 -3.23 3.01 -12.45
CA LEU A 43 -4.22 2.60 -11.46
C LEU A 43 -4.72 1.22 -11.86
N SER A 44 -3.88 0.20 -11.71
CA SER A 44 -4.29 -1.18 -11.96
C SER A 44 -5.52 -1.47 -11.10
N SER A 45 -6.57 -2.01 -11.72
CA SER A 45 -7.76 -2.55 -11.05
C SER A 45 -7.43 -3.83 -10.28
N GLU A 46 -6.28 -3.88 -9.61
CA GLU A 46 -6.02 -4.93 -8.65
C GLU A 46 -7.00 -4.73 -7.49
N PRO A 47 -7.72 -5.79 -7.07
CA PRO A 47 -8.64 -5.70 -5.96
C PRO A 47 -7.84 -5.22 -4.75
N VAL A 48 -8.05 -3.97 -4.38
CA VAL A 48 -7.60 -3.42 -3.11
C VAL A 48 -8.12 -4.40 -2.07
N ARG A 49 -7.20 -5.13 -1.41
CA ARG A 49 -7.54 -5.95 -0.26
C ARG A 49 -8.07 -4.99 0.80
N MET A 50 -9.38 -4.80 0.77
CA MET A 50 -10.11 -3.95 1.71
C MET A 50 -9.83 -4.55 3.08
N GLY A 51 -9.02 -3.81 3.86
CA GLY A 51 -8.24 -4.35 4.97
C GLY A 51 -8.99 -5.36 5.81
N SER A 52 -8.49 -6.60 5.80
CA SER A 52 -8.70 -7.48 6.93
C SER A 52 -7.89 -6.91 8.10
N ARG A 53 -8.45 -7.01 9.31
CA ARG A 53 -8.00 -6.37 10.54
C ARG A 53 -6.71 -7.01 11.11
N GLU A 54 -5.75 -7.37 10.26
CA GLU A 54 -4.59 -8.19 10.66
C GLU A 54 -3.22 -7.63 10.25
N ASP A 55 -3.14 -6.57 9.44
CA ASP A 55 -1.86 -6.00 8.97
C ASP A 55 -1.06 -5.18 10.02
N VAL A 56 -1.43 -5.21 11.30
CA VAL A 56 -0.61 -4.62 12.38
C VAL A 56 0.50 -5.58 12.85
N VAL A 57 0.46 -6.87 12.48
CA VAL A 57 1.43 -7.90 12.92
C VAL A 57 2.46 -8.22 11.83
N THR A 58 3.09 -7.23 11.20
CA THR A 58 4.27 -7.50 10.36
C THR A 58 5.42 -6.51 10.59
N ARG A 59 5.35 -5.71 11.66
CA ARG A 59 6.50 -4.91 12.11
C ARG A 59 7.45 -5.67 13.06
N ASN A 60 7.24 -6.97 13.27
CA ASN A 60 7.96 -7.73 14.31
C ASN A 60 8.93 -8.81 13.78
N ASN A 61 9.02 -9.05 12.46
CA ASN A 61 9.88 -10.13 11.92
C ASN A 61 11.19 -9.64 11.29
N ALA A 62 11.58 -8.39 11.52
CA ALA A 62 12.90 -7.89 11.15
C ALA A 62 13.97 -8.30 12.18
N SER A 63 14.16 -9.61 12.42
CA SER A 63 15.36 -10.17 13.06
C SER A 63 15.34 -11.70 13.08
N ILE A 64 15.64 -12.35 11.96
CA ILE A 64 16.35 -13.62 11.99
C ILE A 64 17.50 -13.49 10.99
N LYS A 65 18.65 -13.02 11.49
CA LYS A 65 19.91 -13.10 10.76
C LYS A 65 20.35 -14.56 10.77
N ASN A 66 20.42 -15.13 9.57
CA ASN A 66 20.93 -16.48 9.30
C ASN A 66 22.29 -16.70 9.98
N GLY A 67 22.37 -17.75 10.79
CA GLY A 67 23.61 -18.20 11.40
C GLY A 67 23.61 -19.71 11.58
N ARG A 68 24.70 -20.34 11.08
CA ARG A 68 25.16 -21.73 11.30
C ARG A 68 24.41 -22.81 10.51
N SER A 69 25.02 -23.82 9.90
CA SER A 69 26.39 -24.18 9.46
C SER A 69 26.25 -25.55 8.76
N SER A 70 27.05 -25.82 7.73
CA SER A 70 27.31 -27.08 6.98
C SER A 70 27.48 -28.34 7.88
N PRO A 71 27.67 -29.60 7.37
CA PRO A 71 28.09 -30.04 6.03
C PRO A 71 27.48 -31.38 5.51
N ARG A 72 27.73 -31.79 4.25
CA ARG A 72 28.16 -33.16 3.87
C ARG A 72 28.85 -33.15 2.49
N VAL A 73 29.86 -34.00 2.41
CA VAL A 73 30.90 -34.17 1.40
C VAL A 73 30.45 -35.20 0.36
N LEU A 74 30.78 -35.01 -0.93
CA LEU A 74 31.10 -36.11 -1.85
C LEU A 74 32.05 -35.62 -2.97
N GLU A 75 33.07 -36.45 -3.22
CA GLU A 75 34.30 -36.30 -4.01
C GLU A 75 34.17 -35.96 -5.51
N HIS A 76 35.24 -35.41 -6.13
CA HIS A 76 36.21 -36.16 -6.97
C HIS A 76 37.27 -35.26 -7.66
N ALA A 77 38.48 -35.83 -7.77
CA ALA A 77 39.70 -35.46 -8.51
C ALA A 77 40.82 -34.76 -7.72
#